data_AF-A0A927NXC4-F1
#
_entry.id   AF-A0A927NXC4-F1
#
_cell.length_a   1.000
_cell.length_b   1.000
_cell.length_c   1.000
_cell.angle_alpha   90.00
_cell.angle_beta   90.00
_cell.angle_gamma   90.00
#
_symmetry.space_group_name_H-M   'P 1'
#
loop_
_entity.id
_entity.type
_entity.pdbx_description
1 polymer ?
#
loop_
_entity_poly.entity_id
_entity_poly.type
_entity_poly.pdbx_seq_one_letter_code
_entity_poly.pdbx_strand_id
1 'polypeptide(L)'
;MGGYGMIEYRIRRGDTLPKLSAKFGVPVCMIVRANEKVFHEKAFRIGTLLRIPEIDFCSRTDKNGCLAKESDTIYSLAERLGTSMHALMQENGMREPSELRAGMWIRSAKKTDGFVHTVRAGENLFTLAEKYHMTIQEIMEENRITGDVYPGMQLHIPKRKS
;
A
#
# COMPACT_ATOMS: atom_id res chain seq x y z
N MET A 1 10.27 20.59 -10.73
CA MET A 1 9.81 19.78 -11.87
C MET A 1 10.79 18.62 -12.05
N GLY A 2 10.57 17.48 -11.38
CA GLY A 2 11.43 16.31 -11.48
C GLY A 2 10.79 15.29 -12.41
N GLY A 3 11.37 15.08 -13.59
CA GLY A 3 10.93 14.05 -14.52
C GLY A 3 11.28 12.67 -13.98
N TYR A 4 10.26 11.83 -13.76
CA TYR A 4 10.41 10.45 -13.33
C TYR A 4 11.17 9.65 -14.40
N GLY A 5 12.39 9.20 -14.11
CA GLY A 5 13.22 8.47 -15.04
C GLY A 5 12.70 7.04 -15.28
N MET A 6 12.76 6.61 -16.53
CA MET A 6 12.50 5.23 -16.95
C MET A 6 13.72 4.76 -17.73
N ILE A 7 14.34 3.69 -17.25
CA ILE A 7 15.52 3.11 -17.91
C ILE A 7 15.02 2.06 -18.91
N GLU A 8 15.37 2.22 -20.18
CA GLU A 8 15.17 1.16 -21.16
C GLU A 8 16.36 0.19 -21.12
N TYR A 9 16.07 -1.07 -20.79
CA TYR A 9 17.06 -2.13 -20.68
C TYR A 9 16.82 -3.22 -21.71
N ARG A 10 17.80 -3.48 -22.57
CA ARG A 10 17.75 -4.59 -23.51
C ARG A 10 18.19 -5.89 -22.81
N ILE A 11 17.30 -6.90 -22.78
CA ILE A 11 17.57 -8.21 -22.16
C ILE A 11 18.80 -8.85 -22.81
N ARG A 12 19.74 -9.28 -21.98
CA ARG A 12 21.00 -9.94 -22.36
C ARG A 12 20.97 -11.42 -21.99
N ARG A 13 21.91 -12.19 -22.54
CA ARG A 13 22.08 -13.60 -22.22
C ARG A 13 22.36 -13.77 -20.72
N GLY A 14 21.58 -14.63 -20.07
CA GLY A 14 21.74 -14.95 -18.63
C GLY A 14 21.02 -14.02 -17.67
N ASP A 15 20.28 -13.02 -18.19
CA ASP A 15 19.40 -12.18 -17.39
C ASP A 15 18.22 -12.98 -16.84
N THR A 16 17.89 -12.69 -15.58
CA THR A 16 16.67 -13.16 -14.92
C THR A 16 16.05 -11.98 -14.20
N LEU A 17 14.73 -12.02 -13.99
CA LEU A 17 14.03 -10.98 -13.24
C LEU A 17 14.68 -10.67 -11.86
N PRO A 18 15.07 -11.67 -11.04
CA PRO A 18 15.79 -11.40 -9.80
C PRO A 18 17.14 -10.69 -10.01
N LYS A 19 17.92 -11.07 -11.03
CA LYS A 19 19.20 -10.39 -11.32
C LYS A 19 18.99 -8.95 -11.76
N LEU A 20 17.97 -8.69 -12.59
CA LEU A 20 17.64 -7.34 -13.03
C LEU A 20 17.09 -6.50 -11.86
N SER A 21 16.25 -7.10 -11.02
CA SER A 21 15.75 -6.47 -9.79
C SER A 21 16.88 -6.02 -8.88
N ALA A 22 17.83 -6.92 -8.58
CA ALA A 22 19.00 -6.60 -7.78
C ALA A 22 19.90 -5.55 -8.44
N LYS A 23 20.09 -5.65 -9.77
CA LYS A 23 20.93 -4.72 -10.54
C LYS A 23 20.40 -3.29 -10.53
N PHE A 24 19.08 -3.12 -10.65
CA PHE A 24 18.46 -1.80 -10.74
C PHE A 24 17.91 -1.29 -9.41
N GLY A 25 17.94 -2.12 -8.35
CA GLY A 25 17.36 -1.79 -7.05
C GLY A 25 15.84 -1.68 -7.09
N VAL A 26 15.18 -2.36 -8.04
CA VAL A 26 13.75 -2.22 -8.31
C VAL A 26 13.07 -3.57 -8.08
N PRO A 27 11.97 -3.64 -7.33
CA PRO A 27 11.25 -4.90 -7.10
C PRO A 27 10.85 -5.59 -8.42
N VAL A 28 10.98 -6.92 -8.49
CA VAL A 28 10.62 -7.72 -9.68
C VAL A 28 9.23 -7.39 -10.20
N CYS A 29 8.26 -7.22 -9.30
CA CYS A 29 6.88 -6.88 -9.64
C CYS A 29 6.75 -5.54 -10.37
N MET A 30 7.58 -4.54 -10.04
CA MET A 30 7.61 -3.26 -10.76
C MET A 30 8.14 -3.44 -12.18
N ILE A 31 9.16 -4.28 -12.34
CA ILE A 31 9.67 -4.65 -13.67
C ILE A 31 8.58 -5.37 -14.47
N VAL A 32 7.82 -6.28 -13.83
CA VAL A 32 6.73 -7.00 -14.49
C VAL A 32 5.60 -6.05 -14.91
N ARG A 33 5.13 -5.19 -14.01
CA ARG A 33 4.03 -4.25 -14.26
C ARG A 33 4.38 -3.21 -15.34
N ALA A 34 5.60 -2.67 -15.32
CA ALA A 34 6.04 -1.73 -16.35
C ALA A 34 6.10 -2.36 -17.76
N ASN A 35 6.04 -3.69 -17.84
CA ASN A 35 6.18 -4.46 -19.07
C ASN A 35 5.10 -5.55 -19.20
N GLU A 36 3.87 -5.32 -18.71
CA GLU A 36 2.77 -6.30 -18.74
C GLU A 36 2.63 -7.01 -20.08
N LYS A 37 2.68 -6.25 -21.18
CA LYS A 37 2.63 -6.80 -22.55
C LYS A 37 3.76 -7.81 -22.82
N VAL A 38 4.99 -7.50 -22.41
CA VAL A 38 6.15 -8.39 -22.59
C VAL A 38 5.93 -9.72 -21.87
N PHE A 39 5.39 -9.69 -20.65
CA PHE A 39 5.19 -10.90 -19.87
C PHE A 39 3.96 -11.70 -20.32
N HIS A 40 2.86 -11.02 -20.65
CA HIS A 40 1.64 -11.64 -21.17
C HIS A 40 1.90 -12.36 -22.51
N GLU A 41 2.67 -11.73 -23.40
CA GLU A 41 3.06 -12.32 -24.70
C GLU A 41 4.26 -13.28 -24.60
N LYS A 42 4.73 -13.60 -23.38
CA LYS A 42 5.90 -14.45 -23.12
C LYS A 42 7.15 -13.99 -23.89
N ALA A 43 7.28 -12.69 -24.12
CA ALA A 43 8.33 -12.05 -24.90
C ALA A 43 9.57 -11.68 -24.05
N PHE A 44 9.71 -12.23 -22.83
CA PHE A 44 10.91 -12.08 -22.00
C PHE A 44 12.05 -12.94 -22.59
N ARG A 45 12.72 -12.42 -23.61
CA ARG A 45 13.80 -13.08 -24.35
C ARG A 45 14.93 -12.09 -24.68
N ILE A 46 16.11 -12.63 -24.97
CA ILE A 46 17.29 -11.85 -25.34
C ILE A 46 16.94 -10.87 -26.47
N GLY A 47 17.34 -9.61 -26.33
CA GLY A 47 17.09 -8.54 -27.30
C GLY A 47 15.80 -7.75 -27.08
N THR A 48 14.84 -8.26 -26.31
CA THR A 48 13.63 -7.51 -25.94
C THR A 48 14.00 -6.28 -25.09
N LEU A 49 13.37 -5.14 -25.37
CA LEU A 49 13.47 -3.95 -24.54
C LEU A 49 12.51 -4.05 -23.35
N LEU A 50 13.05 -3.83 -22.16
CA LEU A 50 12.35 -3.84 -20.88
C LEU A 50 12.42 -2.44 -20.26
N ARG A 51 11.29 -1.92 -19.84
CA ARG A 51 11.18 -0.66 -19.11
C ARG A 51 11.42 -0.91 -17.63
N ILE A 52 12.50 -0.36 -17.08
CA ILE A 52 12.82 -0.44 -15.66
C ILE A 52 12.46 0.91 -15.01
N PRO A 53 11.48 0.97 -14.11
CA PRO A 53 11.15 2.21 -13.40
C PRO A 53 12.25 2.55 -12.37
N GLU A 54 12.56 3.82 -12.17
CA GLU A 54 13.42 4.24 -11.04
C GLU A 54 12.67 4.16 -9.70
N ILE A 55 13.41 4.03 -8.59
CA ILE A 55 12.90 3.73 -7.22
C ILE A 55 11.88 4.77 -6.69
N ASP A 56 11.65 5.88 -7.39
CA ASP A 56 10.65 6.88 -7.01
C ASP A 56 9.27 6.72 -7.70
N PHE A 57 8.99 5.56 -8.29
CA PHE A 57 7.64 5.20 -8.79
C PHE A 57 6.62 4.91 -7.65
N CYS A 58 6.81 5.53 -6.47
CA CYS A 58 5.90 5.42 -5.32
C CYS A 58 5.28 6.76 -4.92
N SER A 59 5.38 7.78 -5.75
CA SER A 59 4.70 9.07 -5.55
C SER A 59 3.38 9.18 -6.31
N ARG A 60 3.01 8.19 -7.13
CA ARG A 60 1.65 8.06 -7.64
C ARG A 60 0.96 6.91 -6.93
N THR A 61 0.14 7.27 -5.95
CA THR A 61 -1.17 6.63 -5.84
C THR A 61 -1.82 6.72 -7.22
N ASP A 62 -1.67 5.68 -8.04
CA ASP A 62 -2.58 5.55 -9.16
C ASP A 62 -3.96 5.20 -8.57
N LYS A 63 -5.05 5.52 -9.27
CA LYS A 63 -6.41 5.22 -8.78
C LYS A 63 -6.62 3.73 -8.46
N ASN A 64 -5.68 2.87 -8.84
CA ASN A 64 -5.77 1.42 -8.79
C ASN A 64 -4.86 0.80 -7.71
N GLY A 65 -3.97 1.55 -7.05
CA GLY A 65 -3.13 1.02 -5.96
C GLY A 65 -1.72 1.61 -5.82
N CYS A 66 -0.89 0.92 -5.05
CA CYS A 66 0.54 1.20 -4.89
C CYS A 66 1.34 -0.05 -4.48
N LEU A 67 2.67 0.03 -4.50
CA LEU A 67 3.54 -1.03 -4.00
C LEU A 67 3.87 -0.80 -2.52
N ALA A 68 3.81 -1.87 -1.72
CA ALA A 68 4.28 -1.86 -0.34
C ALA A 68 5.81 -1.79 -0.29
N LYS A 69 6.33 -0.82 0.45
CA LYS A 69 7.76 -0.68 0.81
C LYS A 69 8.09 -1.52 2.04
N GLU A 70 9.38 -1.72 2.32
CA GLU A 70 9.84 -2.45 3.52
C GLU A 70 9.34 -1.83 4.83
N SER A 71 9.19 -0.50 4.87
CA SER A 71 8.69 0.23 6.03
C SER A 71 7.17 0.48 6.01
N ASP A 72 6.46 0.04 4.97
CA ASP A 72 5.02 0.28 4.88
C ASP A 72 4.27 -0.62 5.87
N THR A 73 3.24 -0.06 6.51
CA THR A 73 2.25 -0.80 7.28
C THR A 73 0.90 -0.68 6.56
N ILE A 74 -0.07 -1.55 6.88
CA ILE A 74 -1.43 -1.39 6.35
C ILE A 74 -1.99 -0.01 6.70
N TYR A 75 -1.66 0.49 7.89
CA TYR A 75 -2.03 1.84 8.32
C TYR A 75 -1.45 2.91 7.39
N SER A 76 -0.13 2.95 7.19
CA SER A 76 0.51 4.00 6.38
C SER A 76 0.08 3.94 4.91
N LEU A 77 -0.22 2.73 4.42
CA LEU A 77 -0.77 2.53 3.08
C LEU A 77 -2.21 3.03 2.96
N ALA A 78 -3.06 2.75 3.95
CA ALA A 78 -4.44 3.20 3.97
C ALA A 78 -4.51 4.73 4.01
N GLU A 79 -3.70 5.36 4.86
CA GLU A 79 -3.56 6.81 4.93
C GLU A 79 -3.10 7.40 3.58
N ARG A 80 -2.04 6.84 2.99
CA ARG A 80 -1.52 7.27 1.70
C ARG A 80 -2.55 7.16 0.57
N LEU A 81 -3.39 6.11 0.60
CA LEU A 81 -4.44 5.86 -0.39
C LEU A 81 -5.76 6.56 -0.08
N GLY A 82 -5.89 7.22 1.08
CA GLY A 82 -7.13 7.88 1.51
C GLY A 82 -8.27 6.90 1.72
N THR A 83 -7.98 5.74 2.33
CA THR A 83 -8.95 4.70 2.67
C THR A 83 -8.70 4.22 4.11
N SER A 84 -9.49 3.27 4.60
CA SER A 84 -9.30 2.67 5.92
C SER A 84 -8.50 1.37 5.84
N MET A 85 -7.89 0.98 6.96
CA MET A 85 -7.18 -0.31 7.06
C MET A 85 -8.12 -1.47 6.71
N HIS A 86 -9.35 -1.42 7.23
CA HIS A 86 -10.37 -2.41 6.99
C HIS A 86 -10.70 -2.54 5.49
N ALA A 87 -11.01 -1.44 4.81
CA ALA A 87 -11.35 -1.43 3.39
C ALA A 87 -10.16 -1.86 2.53
N LEU A 88 -8.95 -1.39 2.87
CA LEU A 88 -7.73 -1.76 2.16
C LEU A 88 -7.43 -3.26 2.26
N MET A 89 -7.53 -3.83 3.45
CA MET A 89 -7.31 -5.25 3.67
C MET A 89 -8.36 -6.11 2.95
N GLN A 90 -9.64 -5.71 3.03
CA GLN A 90 -10.71 -6.42 2.31
C GLN A 90 -10.49 -6.45 0.80
N GLU A 91 -10.18 -5.30 0.19
CA GLU A 91 -9.90 -5.19 -1.26
C GLU A 91 -8.71 -6.07 -1.69
N ASN A 92 -7.77 -6.28 -0.78
CA ASN A 92 -6.56 -7.05 -1.02
C ASN A 92 -6.62 -8.48 -0.47
N GLY A 93 -7.77 -8.93 0.04
CA GLY A 93 -7.98 -10.29 0.54
C GLY A 93 -7.15 -10.64 1.79
N MET A 94 -6.73 -9.65 2.57
CA MET A 94 -5.94 -9.83 3.79
C MET A 94 -6.86 -10.00 5.00
N ARG A 95 -6.53 -10.96 5.87
CA ARG A 95 -7.22 -11.19 7.15
C ARG A 95 -6.51 -10.46 8.29
N GLU A 96 -5.19 -10.36 8.21
CA GLU A 96 -4.35 -9.69 9.21
C GLU A 96 -3.37 -8.69 8.59
N PRO A 97 -3.00 -7.61 9.31
CA PRO A 97 -2.02 -6.65 8.80
C PRO A 97 -0.62 -7.24 8.57
N SER A 98 -0.29 -8.33 9.27
CA SER A 98 0.97 -9.07 9.17
C SER A 98 1.16 -9.78 7.82
N GLU A 99 0.09 -9.92 7.02
CA GLU A 99 0.16 -10.50 5.68
C GLU A 99 0.79 -9.55 4.65
N LEU A 100 0.94 -8.26 4.99
CA LEU A 100 1.64 -7.29 4.17
C LEU A 100 3.12 -7.68 4.01
N ARG A 101 3.61 -7.64 2.77
CA ARG A 101 5.02 -7.87 2.45
C ARG A 101 5.57 -6.76 1.57
N ALA A 102 6.84 -6.43 1.78
CA ALA A 102 7.57 -5.56 0.89
C ALA A 102 7.51 -6.10 -0.55
N GLY A 103 7.29 -5.20 -1.51
CA GLY A 103 7.11 -5.57 -2.91
C GLY A 103 5.75 -6.17 -3.25
N MET A 104 4.78 -6.20 -2.33
CA MET A 104 3.41 -6.59 -2.64
C MET A 104 2.69 -5.45 -3.37
N TRP A 105 1.96 -5.76 -4.43
CA TRP A 105 1.05 -4.81 -5.05
C TRP A 105 -0.24 -4.71 -4.23
N ILE A 106 -0.56 -3.52 -3.77
CA ILE A 106 -1.73 -3.20 -2.98
C ILE A 106 -2.72 -2.47 -3.88
N ARG A 107 -3.85 -3.11 -4.18
CA ARG A 107 -4.98 -2.48 -4.86
C ARG A 107 -5.56 -1.35 -4.00
N SER A 108 -5.88 -0.23 -4.63
CA SER A 108 -6.57 0.86 -3.93
C SER A 108 -7.98 0.41 -3.59
N ALA A 109 -8.36 0.55 -2.33
CA ALA A 109 -9.74 0.37 -1.91
C ALA A 109 -10.55 1.66 -2.19
N LYS A 110 -11.87 1.53 -2.02
CA LYS A 110 -12.78 2.68 -2.05
C LYS A 110 -12.34 3.69 -0.99
N LYS A 111 -12.27 4.96 -1.38
CA LYS A 111 -12.00 6.03 -0.42
C LYS A 111 -13.06 6.05 0.68
N THR A 112 -12.60 6.14 1.90
CA THR A 112 -13.44 6.31 3.08
C THR A 112 -13.33 7.76 3.52
N ASP A 113 -14.47 8.42 3.66
CA ASP A 113 -14.48 9.74 4.28
C ASP A 113 -14.17 9.58 5.77
N GLY A 114 -13.27 10.41 6.30
CA GLY A 114 -12.78 10.26 7.66
C GLY A 114 -11.58 11.14 7.94
N PHE A 115 -11.00 10.96 9.12
CA PHE A 115 -9.73 11.56 9.52
C PHE A 115 -8.98 10.63 10.47
N VAL A 116 -7.69 10.92 10.65
CA VAL A 116 -6.85 10.20 11.61
C VAL A 116 -6.90 10.90 12.96
N HIS A 117 -7.22 10.15 14.01
CA HIS A 117 -7.05 10.56 15.40
C HIS A 117 -5.82 9.87 16.00
N THR A 118 -4.90 10.66 16.58
CA THR A 118 -3.80 10.12 17.38
C THR A 118 -4.22 10.10 18.84
N VAL A 119 -4.28 8.91 19.42
CA VAL A 119 -4.68 8.67 20.82
C VAL A 119 -3.76 9.44 21.74
N ARG A 120 -4.34 10.24 22.63
CA ARG A 120 -3.64 11.09 23.59
C ARG A 120 -3.56 10.38 24.94
N ALA A 121 -2.67 10.85 25.80
CA ALA A 121 -2.60 10.39 27.18
C ALA A 121 -3.96 10.58 27.87
N GLY A 122 -4.47 9.50 28.47
CA GLY A 122 -5.77 9.48 29.15
C GLY A 122 -6.98 9.16 28.26
N GLU A 123 -6.83 9.08 26.94
CA GLU A 123 -7.89 8.59 26.06
C GLU A 123 -7.93 7.06 26.05
N ASN A 124 -9.15 6.50 25.99
CA ASN A 124 -9.43 5.08 25.78
C ASN A 124 -10.60 4.90 24.79
N LEU A 125 -10.88 3.67 24.37
CA LEU A 125 -11.93 3.37 23.40
C LEU A 125 -13.30 3.93 23.80
N PHE A 126 -13.66 3.91 25.08
CA PHE A 126 -14.91 4.46 25.58
C PHE A 126 -14.99 5.98 25.37
N THR A 127 -13.97 6.72 25.83
CA THR A 127 -13.93 8.18 25.68
C THR A 127 -13.89 8.61 24.20
N LEU A 128 -13.24 7.83 23.34
CA LEU A 128 -13.17 8.09 21.90
C LEU A 128 -14.51 7.78 21.21
N ALA A 129 -15.17 6.70 21.60
CA ALA A 129 -16.51 6.34 21.15
C ALA A 129 -17.52 7.45 21.48
N GLU A 130 -17.53 7.96 22.71
CA GLU A 130 -18.38 9.10 23.10
C GLU A 130 -18.06 10.35 22.29
N LYS A 131 -16.78 10.71 22.18
CA LYS A 131 -16.30 11.91 21.48
C LYS A 131 -16.70 11.94 20.00
N TYR A 132 -16.67 10.78 19.34
CA TYR A 132 -16.97 10.67 17.91
C TYR A 132 -18.39 10.15 17.62
N HIS A 133 -19.20 9.96 18.66
CA HIS A 133 -20.55 9.41 18.55
C HIS A 133 -20.58 8.09 17.77
N MET A 134 -19.60 7.23 18.07
CA MET A 134 -19.45 5.88 17.53
C MET A 134 -19.58 4.88 18.67
N THR A 135 -19.81 3.63 18.33
CA THR A 135 -19.63 2.52 19.26
C THR A 135 -18.16 2.13 19.34
N ILE A 136 -17.76 1.55 20.47
CA ILE A 136 -16.43 0.94 20.62
C ILE A 136 -16.19 -0.08 19.51
N GLN A 137 -17.20 -0.90 19.19
CA GLN A 137 -17.11 -1.92 18.14
C GLN A 137 -16.84 -1.32 16.76
N GLU A 138 -17.52 -0.23 16.38
CA GLU A 138 -17.24 0.44 15.09
C GLU A 138 -15.80 0.96 15.02
N ILE A 139 -15.28 1.56 16.10
CA ILE A 139 -13.88 2.02 16.14
C ILE A 139 -12.92 0.83 16.01
N MET A 140 -13.18 -0.25 16.75
CA MET A 140 -12.34 -1.46 16.72
C MET A 140 -12.35 -2.14 15.36
N GLU A 141 -13.52 -2.32 14.74
CA GLU A 141 -13.67 -2.98 13.44
C GLU A 141 -13.00 -2.20 12.31
N GLU A 142 -13.15 -0.88 12.32
CA GLU A 142 -12.55 0.02 11.33
C GLU A 142 -11.02 0.00 11.40
N ASN A 143 -10.48 -0.12 12.62
CA ASN A 143 -9.04 -0.09 12.89
C ASN A 143 -8.41 -1.47 13.09
N ARG A 144 -9.20 -2.56 12.98
CA ARG A 144 -8.78 -3.94 13.23
C ARG A 144 -8.10 -4.14 14.59
N ILE A 145 -8.65 -3.51 15.62
CA ILE A 145 -8.14 -3.57 16.99
C ILE A 145 -8.93 -4.63 17.76
N THR A 146 -8.23 -5.47 18.51
CA THR A 146 -8.83 -6.49 19.39
C THR A 146 -8.63 -6.21 20.88
N GLY A 147 -7.88 -5.18 21.24
CA GLY A 147 -7.58 -4.80 22.62
C GLY A 147 -7.68 -3.30 22.86
N ASP A 148 -7.00 -2.82 23.91
CA ASP A 148 -7.00 -1.41 24.28
C ASP A 148 -6.16 -0.54 23.34
N VAL A 149 -6.49 0.75 23.34
CA VAL A 149 -5.69 1.78 22.66
C VAL A 149 -4.65 2.35 23.62
N TYR A 150 -3.54 2.82 23.07
CA TYR A 150 -2.45 3.41 23.83
C TYR A 150 -2.05 4.78 23.25
N PRO A 151 -1.46 5.68 24.07
CA PRO A 151 -1.03 6.99 23.58
C PRO A 151 -0.07 6.88 22.39
N GLY A 152 -0.30 7.68 21.37
CA GLY A 152 0.42 7.65 20.10
C GLY A 152 -0.15 6.69 19.06
N MET A 153 -1.06 5.78 19.43
CA MET A 153 -1.76 4.94 18.47
C MET A 153 -2.62 5.80 17.52
N GLN A 154 -2.55 5.53 16.23
CA GLN A 154 -3.33 6.24 15.23
C GLN A 154 -4.56 5.44 14.84
N LEU A 155 -5.72 6.10 14.83
CA LEU A 155 -7.02 5.52 14.52
C LEU A 155 -7.65 6.26 13.35
N HIS A 156 -8.08 5.54 12.32
CA HIS A 156 -8.99 6.07 11.33
C HIS A 156 -10.39 6.20 11.94
N ILE A 157 -10.92 7.42 11.94
CA ILE A 157 -12.26 7.76 12.39
C ILE A 157 -13.10 8.13 11.16
N PRO A 158 -14.05 7.28 10.74
CA PRO A 158 -14.86 7.55 9.56
C PRO A 158 -15.82 8.71 9.83
N LYS A 159 -16.03 9.57 8.83
CA LYS A 159 -17.10 10.56 8.88
C LYS A 159 -18.44 9.84 8.74
N ARG A 160 -19.35 10.04 9.70
CA ARG A 160 -20.72 9.55 9.53
C ARG A 160 -21.34 10.23 8.31
N LYS A 161 -21.98 9.43 7.46
CA LYS A 161 -22.88 9.96 6.43
C LYS A 161 -24.11 10.47 7.15
N SER A 162 -24.32 11.77 7.11
CA SER A 162 -25.57 12.44 7.49
C SER A 162 -26.73 11.98 6.62
#